data_AF-A0A2T4YF69-F1
#
_entry.id   AF-A0A2T4YF69-F1
#
_cell.length_a   1.000
_cell.length_b   1.000
_cell.length_c   1.000
_cell.angle_alpha   90.00
_cell.angle_beta   90.00
_cell.angle_gamma   90.00
#
_symmetry.space_group_name_H-M   'P 1'
#
loop_
_entity.id
_entity.type
_entity.pdbx_description
1 polymer ?
#
loop_
_entity_poly.entity_id
_entity_poly.type
_entity_poly.pdbx_seq_one_letter_code
_entity_poly.pdbx_strand_id
1 'polypeptide(L)'
;MAWNPTAVDNRKTVPKNPANRTAPEIVEKVLHLRKTYHLGPMRIVWYLARYHAIAISDAGVYRILKRHGVSRSPGGTRVRNIHTKRYEQKVPGHQIQVDVKFLKFVGRDGKPAKRYQYTAIDDATRIRALKIYDRHTQTNAIAFIDQVIEKFPFRIREVRTDNGHEFQVKFHWHVEDLGIRHAYIKPASPQLNGKVERSHRTDEEEFYQLLTYTDDIDLAAKLAEWEHFYNLSRPHGAFAGKAPYEALRERL
;
A
#
# COMPACT_ATOMS: atom_id res chain seq x y z
N MET A 1 8.82 66.65 -19.84
CA MET A 1 9.45 65.32 -19.75
C MET A 1 8.36 64.33 -19.37
N ALA A 2 7.93 63.46 -20.29
CA ALA A 2 6.83 62.53 -20.05
C ALA A 2 7.35 61.26 -19.35
N TRP A 3 6.74 60.91 -18.22
CA TRP A 3 6.98 59.66 -17.50
C TRP A 3 6.43 58.51 -18.33
N ASN A 4 7.30 57.60 -18.79
CA ASN A 4 6.90 56.39 -19.50
C ASN A 4 6.78 55.24 -18.48
N PRO A 5 5.57 54.73 -18.18
CA PRO A 5 5.45 53.58 -17.30
C PRO A 5 5.84 52.34 -18.10
N THR A 6 7.03 51.80 -17.84
CA THR A 6 7.43 50.50 -18.38
C THR A 6 6.39 49.46 -18.01
N ALA A 7 5.66 48.97 -19.02
CA ALA A 7 4.72 47.88 -18.89
C ALA A 7 5.42 46.68 -18.23
N VAL A 8 4.93 46.30 -17.05
CA VAL A 8 5.44 45.12 -16.34
C VAL A 8 5.06 43.90 -17.18
N ASP A 9 6.07 43.34 -17.85
CA ASP A 9 5.93 42.14 -18.66
C ASP A 9 5.46 40.98 -17.77
N ASN A 10 4.16 40.65 -17.84
CA ASN A 10 3.49 39.67 -17.00
C ASN A 10 3.78 38.22 -17.48
N ARG A 11 4.95 37.98 -18.06
CA ARG A 11 5.41 36.64 -18.44
C ARG A 11 5.67 35.83 -17.19
N LYS A 12 5.15 34.60 -17.15
CA LYS A 12 5.43 33.64 -16.08
C LYS A 12 6.93 33.49 -15.94
N THR A 13 7.44 33.74 -14.73
CA THR A 13 8.87 33.72 -14.42
C THR A 13 9.47 32.37 -14.83
N VAL A 14 10.34 32.38 -15.84
CA VAL A 14 11.09 31.19 -16.23
C VAL A 14 12.16 30.95 -15.15
N PRO A 15 12.44 29.70 -14.74
CA PRO A 15 13.49 29.43 -13.76
C PRO A 15 14.81 30.04 -14.23
N LYS A 16 15.48 30.82 -13.36
CA LYS A 16 16.74 31.51 -13.66
C LYS A 16 17.89 30.58 -14.06
N ASN A 17 17.76 29.27 -13.82
CA ASN A 17 18.75 28.27 -14.18
C ASN A 17 18.09 27.08 -14.92
N PRO A 18 18.18 27.00 -16.25
CA PRO A 18 17.60 25.91 -17.05
C PRO A 18 18.34 24.57 -16.87
N ALA A 19 19.58 24.55 -16.38
CA ALA A 19 20.35 23.32 -16.17
C ALA A 19 19.79 22.44 -15.04
N ASN A 20 19.12 23.05 -14.05
CA ASN A 20 18.45 22.34 -12.96
C ASN A 20 17.01 21.91 -13.31
N ARG A 21 16.61 22.01 -14.58
CA ARG A 21 15.29 21.60 -15.03
C ARG A 21 15.25 20.08 -15.15
N THR A 22 14.28 19.48 -14.47
CA THR A 22 14.00 18.04 -14.62
C THR A 22 13.81 17.69 -16.09
N ALA A 23 14.45 16.62 -16.55
CA ALA A 23 14.42 16.18 -17.94
C ALA A 23 12.96 16.01 -18.44
N PRO A 24 12.65 16.39 -19.69
CA PRO A 24 11.28 16.28 -20.24
C PRO A 24 10.68 14.89 -20.10
N GLU A 25 11.48 13.84 -20.32
CA GLU A 25 11.03 12.45 -20.19
C GLU A 25 10.52 12.12 -18.77
N ILE A 26 11.23 12.59 -17.74
CA ILE A 26 10.81 12.40 -16.34
C ILE A 26 9.49 13.15 -16.07
N VAL A 27 9.36 14.36 -16.61
CA VAL A 27 8.11 15.15 -16.50
C VAL A 27 6.95 14.41 -17.15
N GLU A 28 7.13 13.84 -18.34
CA GLU A 28 6.10 13.05 -19.03
C GLU A 28 5.69 11.83 -18.22
N LYS A 29 6.65 11.06 -17.68
CA LYS A 29 6.34 9.92 -16.79
C LYS A 29 5.55 10.37 -15.56
N VAL A 30 5.96 11.45 -14.90
CA VAL A 30 5.25 12.02 -13.73
C VAL A 30 3.80 12.37 -14.09
N LEU A 31 3.59 13.03 -15.23
CA LEU A 31 2.27 13.45 -15.67
C LEU A 31 1.41 12.25 -16.09
N HIS A 32 1.99 11.25 -16.75
CA HIS A 32 1.32 10.01 -17.11
C HIS A 32 0.84 9.29 -15.84
N LEU A 33 1.73 9.04 -14.87
CA LEU A 33 1.38 8.37 -13.61
C LEU A 33 0.27 9.11 -12.84
N ARG A 34 0.30 10.44 -12.84
CA ARG A 34 -0.73 11.26 -12.20
C ARG A 34 -2.07 11.18 -12.93
N LYS A 35 -2.08 11.23 -14.27
CA LYS A 35 -3.31 11.27 -15.06
C LYS A 35 -3.96 9.89 -15.18
N THR A 36 -3.17 8.86 -15.43
CA THR A 36 -3.63 7.47 -15.63
C THR A 36 -4.00 6.80 -14.32
N TYR A 37 -3.15 6.93 -13.30
CA TYR A 37 -3.27 6.16 -12.05
C TYR A 37 -3.61 7.02 -10.83
N HIS A 38 -3.70 8.34 -10.97
CA HIS A 38 -4.03 9.27 -9.88
C HIS A 38 -3.09 9.20 -8.67
N LEU A 39 -1.85 8.72 -8.87
CA LEU A 39 -0.87 8.60 -7.82
C LEU A 39 -0.54 9.98 -7.22
N GLY A 40 -0.31 9.99 -5.90
CA GLY A 40 0.19 11.17 -5.19
C GLY A 40 1.70 11.36 -5.41
N PRO A 41 2.24 12.55 -5.09
CA PRO A 41 3.65 12.88 -5.32
C PRO A 41 4.64 11.83 -4.77
N MET A 42 4.50 11.46 -3.50
CA MET A 42 5.39 10.48 -2.87
C MET A 42 5.33 9.08 -3.52
N ARG A 43 4.15 8.67 -4.01
CA ARG A 43 4.01 7.38 -4.72
C ARG A 43 4.65 7.41 -6.10
N ILE A 44 4.53 8.55 -6.80
CA ILE A 44 5.21 8.75 -8.08
C ILE A 44 6.73 8.66 -7.89
N VAL A 45 7.27 9.25 -6.82
CA VAL A 45 8.69 9.11 -6.47
C VAL A 45 9.07 7.63 -6.34
N TRP A 46 8.33 6.86 -5.55
CA TRP A 46 8.63 5.45 -5.32
C TRP A 46 8.48 4.60 -6.58
N TYR A 47 7.46 4.87 -7.40
CA TYR A 47 7.26 4.20 -8.68
C TYR A 47 8.46 4.44 -9.62
N LEU A 48 8.88 5.70 -9.76
CA LEU A 48 10.01 6.07 -10.62
C LEU A 48 11.33 5.46 -10.14
N ALA A 49 11.55 5.42 -8.82
CA ALA A 49 12.71 4.76 -8.24
C ALA A 49 12.69 3.25 -8.52
N ARG A 50 11.55 2.59 -8.33
CA ARG A 50 11.42 1.13 -8.48
C ARG A 50 11.49 0.66 -9.92
N TYR A 51 10.71 1.27 -10.82
CA TYR A 51 10.52 0.75 -12.19
C TYR A 51 11.38 1.42 -13.24
N HIS A 52 11.96 2.59 -12.92
CA HIS A 52 12.77 3.35 -13.87
C HIS A 52 14.15 3.73 -13.33
N ALA A 53 14.50 3.36 -12.09
CA ALA A 53 15.75 3.77 -11.43
C ALA A 53 15.96 5.30 -11.42
N ILE A 54 14.88 6.07 -11.45
CA ILE A 54 14.92 7.54 -11.47
C ILE A 54 14.73 8.07 -10.04
N ALA A 55 15.75 8.75 -9.53
CA ALA A 55 15.67 9.47 -8.27
C ALA A 55 15.13 10.90 -8.47
N ILE A 56 14.00 11.21 -7.86
CA ILE A 56 13.42 12.56 -7.83
C ILE A 56 12.82 12.84 -6.45
N SER A 57 12.92 14.08 -5.96
CA SER A 57 12.34 14.46 -4.69
C SER A 57 10.81 14.63 -4.77
N ASP A 58 10.12 14.38 -3.66
CA ASP A 58 8.67 14.61 -3.53
C ASP A 58 8.29 16.06 -3.88
N ALA A 59 9.06 17.04 -3.39
CA ALA A 59 8.90 18.44 -3.75
C ALA A 59 9.11 18.71 -5.25
N GLY A 60 10.04 17.98 -5.89
CA GLY A 60 10.25 18.03 -7.33
C GLY A 60 9.00 17.59 -8.10
N VAL A 61 8.47 16.42 -7.75
CA VAL A 61 7.21 15.91 -8.32
C VAL A 61 6.06 16.87 -8.07
N TYR A 62 5.87 17.35 -6.84
CA TYR A 62 4.82 18.32 -6.50
C TYR A 62 4.91 19.58 -7.35
N ARG A 63 6.11 20.14 -7.54
CA ARG A 63 6.33 21.33 -8.38
C ARG A 63 6.01 21.07 -9.85
N ILE A 64 6.33 19.87 -10.37
CA ILE A 64 5.94 19.46 -11.73
C ILE A 64 4.41 19.44 -11.83
N LEU A 65 3.73 18.74 -10.94
CA LEU A 65 2.27 18.64 -10.96
C LEU A 65 1.59 20.01 -10.83
N LYS A 66 2.10 20.89 -9.97
CA LYS A 66 1.60 22.26 -9.78
C LYS A 66 1.78 23.10 -11.04
N ARG A 67 2.96 23.03 -11.68
CA ARG A 67 3.26 23.76 -12.93
C ARG A 67 2.33 23.35 -14.07
N HIS A 68 1.96 22.08 -14.12
CA HIS A 68 1.06 21.52 -15.13
C HIS A 68 -0.43 21.49 -14.71
N GLY A 69 -0.80 22.12 -13.59
CA GLY A 69 -2.20 22.28 -13.17
C GLY A 69 -2.89 21.02 -12.64
N VAL A 70 -2.17 19.91 -12.44
CA VAL A 70 -2.72 18.59 -12.06
C VAL A 70 -2.43 18.20 -10.60
N SER A 71 -2.03 19.18 -9.78
CA SER A 71 -1.70 18.96 -8.35
C SER A 71 -2.90 18.60 -7.48
N ARG A 72 -4.10 19.09 -7.81
CA ARG A 72 -5.33 18.79 -7.08
C ARG A 72 -5.99 17.55 -7.69
N SER A 73 -6.42 16.59 -6.86
CA SER A 73 -7.27 15.50 -7.34
C SER A 73 -8.69 16.05 -7.59
N PRO A 74 -9.40 15.61 -8.64
CA PRO A 74 -10.75 16.12 -8.96
C PRO A 74 -11.80 15.90 -7.87
N GLY A 75 -11.57 14.98 -6.93
CA GLY A 75 -12.48 14.71 -5.81
C GLY A 75 -12.09 15.48 -4.55
N GLY A 76 -12.91 16.44 -4.14
CA GLY A 76 -12.89 16.99 -2.78
C GLY A 76 -13.17 15.86 -1.79
N THR A 77 -12.12 15.32 -1.18
CA THR A 77 -12.29 14.27 -0.16
C THR A 77 -12.85 14.96 1.07
N ARG A 78 -14.11 14.65 1.44
CA ARG A 78 -14.64 15.00 2.76
C ARG A 78 -13.72 14.36 3.80
N VAL A 79 -12.88 15.16 4.44
CA VAL A 79 -12.09 14.72 5.59
C VAL A 79 -13.08 14.50 6.72
N ARG A 80 -13.54 13.28 6.93
CA ARG A 80 -14.17 12.93 8.20
C ARG A 80 -13.08 13.04 9.26
N ASN A 81 -13.27 13.95 10.22
CA ASN A 81 -12.46 13.99 11.43
C ASN A 81 -12.76 12.71 12.23
N ILE A 82 -11.98 11.66 11.99
CA ILE A 82 -12.03 10.44 12.78
C ILE A 82 -11.16 10.71 14.01
N HIS A 83 -11.78 11.13 15.10
CA HIS A 83 -11.15 11.24 16.42
C HIS A 83 -11.03 9.85 17.04
N THR A 84 -10.04 9.06 16.59
CA THR A 84 -9.69 7.80 17.25
C THR A 84 -8.24 7.86 17.72
N LYS A 85 -8.01 7.39 18.95
CA LYS A 85 -6.64 7.13 19.43
C LYS A 85 -6.09 5.97 18.61
N ARG A 86 -5.12 6.26 17.75
CA ARG A 86 -4.36 5.22 17.04
C ARG A 86 -3.46 4.53 18.06
N TYR A 87 -3.48 3.20 18.07
CA TYR A 87 -2.58 2.41 18.90
C TYR A 87 -1.55 1.70 18.02
N GLU A 88 -0.37 1.48 18.59
CA GLU A 88 0.71 0.72 17.97
C GLU A 88 1.35 -0.15 19.04
N GLN A 89 1.41 -1.44 18.76
CA GLN A 89 2.16 -2.39 19.55
C GLN A 89 3.65 -2.09 19.43
N LYS A 90 4.37 -2.24 20.54
CA LYS A 90 5.81 -2.00 20.57
C LYS A 90 6.62 -3.22 20.16
N VAL A 91 6.08 -4.41 20.42
CA VAL A 91 6.79 -5.69 20.27
C VAL A 91 6.32 -6.39 19.00
N PRO A 92 7.23 -6.76 18.08
CA PRO A 92 6.89 -7.56 16.91
C PRO A 92 6.20 -8.88 17.30
N GLY A 93 5.17 -9.28 16.57
CA GLY A 93 4.45 -10.53 16.83
C GLY A 93 3.47 -10.48 18.00
N HIS A 94 3.37 -9.35 18.72
CA HIS A 94 2.38 -9.21 19.79
C HIS A 94 0.95 -9.31 19.27
N GLN A 95 0.69 -8.72 18.11
CA GLN A 95 -0.61 -8.77 17.46
C GLN A 95 -0.44 -8.73 15.95
N ILE A 96 -1.00 -9.73 15.27
CA ILE A 96 -1.07 -9.81 13.81
C ILE A 96 -2.51 -9.57 13.39
N GLN A 97 -2.72 -8.60 12.50
CA GLN A 97 -4.01 -8.35 11.87
C GLN A 97 -4.12 -9.19 10.62
N VAL A 98 -5.19 -9.98 10.51
CA VAL A 98 -5.43 -10.88 9.38
C VAL A 98 -6.79 -10.56 8.77
N ASP A 99 -6.82 -10.44 7.45
CA ASP A 99 -8.03 -10.10 6.71
C ASP A 99 -7.99 -10.62 5.27
N VAL A 100 -9.17 -10.78 4.67
CA VAL A 100 -9.35 -11.25 3.29
C VAL A 100 -9.97 -10.16 2.43
N LYS A 101 -9.25 -9.78 1.38
CA LYS A 101 -9.76 -8.85 0.36
C LYS A 101 -10.29 -9.61 -0.85
N PHE A 102 -11.51 -9.25 -1.23
CA PHE A 102 -12.15 -9.69 -2.46
C PHE A 102 -11.60 -8.91 -3.65
N LEU A 103 -11.00 -9.62 -4.61
CA LEU A 103 -10.47 -9.04 -5.85
C LEU A 103 -11.35 -9.46 -7.02
N LYS A 104 -11.64 -8.50 -7.90
CA LYS A 104 -12.41 -8.71 -9.12
C LYS A 104 -11.52 -8.39 -10.31
N PHE A 105 -11.27 -9.39 -11.13
CA PHE A 105 -10.51 -9.27 -12.37
C PHE A 105 -11.39 -9.61 -13.57
N VAL A 106 -10.93 -9.23 -14.75
CA VAL A 106 -11.53 -9.64 -16.02
C VAL A 106 -10.62 -10.74 -16.59
N GLY A 107 -11.17 -11.94 -16.72
CA GLY A 107 -10.47 -13.08 -17.31
C GLY A 107 -10.40 -13.01 -18.84
N ARG A 108 -9.69 -13.95 -19.45
CA ARG A 108 -9.38 -14.01 -20.88
C ARG A 108 -10.63 -14.02 -21.77
N ASP A 109 -11.69 -14.67 -21.31
CA ASP A 109 -12.98 -14.76 -22.01
C ASP A 109 -13.85 -13.49 -21.85
N GLY A 110 -13.32 -12.43 -21.22
CA GLY A 110 -14.10 -11.27 -20.76
C GLY A 110 -14.98 -11.59 -19.54
N LYS A 111 -14.90 -12.79 -18.99
CA LYS A 111 -15.69 -13.23 -17.83
C LYS A 111 -15.06 -12.73 -16.52
N PRO A 112 -15.87 -12.41 -15.50
CA PRO A 112 -15.34 -11.97 -14.21
C PRO A 112 -14.61 -13.11 -13.50
N ALA A 113 -13.34 -12.90 -13.19
CA ALA A 113 -12.53 -13.79 -12.35
C ALA A 113 -12.47 -13.23 -10.92
N LYS A 114 -12.82 -14.06 -9.93
CA LYS A 114 -12.75 -13.70 -8.52
C LYS A 114 -11.52 -14.33 -7.88
N ARG A 115 -10.80 -13.53 -7.09
CA ARG A 115 -9.64 -13.97 -6.30
C ARG A 115 -9.75 -13.39 -4.89
N TYR A 116 -9.15 -14.07 -3.94
CA TYR A 116 -9.21 -13.70 -2.52
C TYR A 116 -7.79 -13.53 -2.00
N GLN A 117 -7.41 -12.29 -1.71
CA GLN A 117 -6.11 -11.98 -1.11
C GLN A 117 -6.23 -12.06 0.41
N TYR A 118 -5.55 -13.04 0.99
CA TYR A 118 -5.30 -13.14 2.41
C TYR A 118 -4.09 -12.28 2.74
N THR A 119 -4.21 -11.47 3.78
CA THR A 119 -3.14 -10.59 4.26
C THR A 119 -3.01 -10.74 5.76
N ALA A 120 -1.80 -11.03 6.21
CA ALA A 120 -1.40 -10.94 7.61
C ALA A 120 -0.41 -9.79 7.74
N ILE A 121 -0.60 -8.90 8.70
CA ILE A 121 0.30 -7.76 8.94
C ILE A 121 0.58 -7.62 10.43
N ASP A 122 1.86 -7.48 10.77
CA ASP A 122 2.29 -7.19 12.13
C ASP A 122 1.95 -5.75 12.51
N ASP A 123 1.31 -5.59 13.66
CA ASP A 123 0.84 -4.31 14.17
C ASP A 123 2.01 -3.33 14.42
N ALA A 124 3.13 -3.84 14.94
CA ALA A 124 4.31 -3.07 15.31
C ALA A 124 5.15 -2.66 14.08
N THR A 125 5.55 -3.63 13.26
CA THR A 125 6.58 -3.46 12.21
C THR A 125 6.02 -3.30 10.81
N ARG A 126 4.73 -3.57 10.61
CA ARG A 126 4.08 -3.66 9.30
C ARG A 126 4.69 -4.69 8.35
N ILE A 127 5.54 -5.60 8.83
CA ILE A 127 5.88 -6.79 8.06
C ILE A 127 4.58 -7.52 7.75
N ARG A 128 4.46 -8.02 6.53
CA ARG A 128 3.26 -8.71 6.09
C ARG A 128 3.58 -9.97 5.32
N ALA A 129 2.61 -10.86 5.30
CA ALA A 129 2.54 -12.01 4.42
C ALA A 129 1.26 -11.92 3.59
N LEU A 130 1.35 -12.27 2.32
CA LEU A 130 0.28 -12.25 1.34
C LEU A 130 0.14 -13.62 0.70
N LYS A 131 -1.11 -13.97 0.40
CA LYS A 131 -1.43 -15.14 -0.41
C LYS A 131 -2.73 -14.90 -1.16
N ILE A 132 -2.85 -15.44 -2.36
CA ILE A 132 -4.09 -15.40 -3.14
C ILE A 132 -4.63 -16.81 -3.29
N TYR A 133 -5.94 -16.94 -3.13
CA TYR A 133 -6.70 -18.16 -3.37
C TYR A 133 -7.88 -17.91 -4.31
N ASP A 134 -8.37 -18.97 -4.93
CA ASP A 134 -9.58 -18.94 -5.78
C ASP A 134 -10.88 -18.97 -4.99
N ARG A 135 -10.81 -19.33 -3.70
CA ARG A 135 -11.95 -19.37 -2.77
C ARG A 135 -11.50 -18.86 -1.40
N HIS A 136 -12.44 -18.34 -0.62
CA HIS A 136 -12.21 -17.96 0.78
C HIS A 136 -12.95 -18.97 1.66
N THR A 137 -12.19 -19.91 2.24
CA THR A 137 -12.68 -21.02 3.05
C THR A 137 -11.87 -21.11 4.34
N GLN A 138 -12.39 -21.79 5.36
CA GLN A 138 -11.64 -22.04 6.60
C GLN A 138 -10.35 -22.84 6.35
N THR A 139 -10.36 -23.79 5.41
CA THR A 139 -9.16 -24.55 5.02
C THR A 139 -8.08 -23.63 4.44
N ASN A 140 -8.45 -22.66 3.61
CA ASN A 140 -7.49 -21.71 3.04
C ASN A 140 -6.98 -20.74 4.11
N ALA A 141 -7.82 -20.33 5.07
CA ALA A 141 -7.40 -19.50 6.19
C ALA A 141 -6.39 -20.22 7.10
N ILE A 142 -6.63 -21.50 7.39
CA ILE A 142 -5.71 -22.36 8.16
C ILE A 142 -4.37 -22.48 7.44
N ALA A 143 -4.39 -22.91 6.18
CA ALA A 143 -3.17 -23.03 5.38
C ALA A 143 -2.41 -21.71 5.23
N PHE A 144 -3.13 -20.59 5.21
CA PHE A 144 -2.51 -19.27 5.19
C PHE A 144 -1.80 -18.95 6.51
N ILE A 145 -2.41 -19.21 7.66
CA ILE A 145 -1.76 -18.96 8.96
C ILE A 145 -0.51 -19.83 9.16
N ASP A 146 -0.55 -21.08 8.73
CA ASP A 146 0.63 -21.95 8.79
C ASP A 146 1.80 -21.32 8.00
N GLN A 147 1.52 -20.82 6.78
CA GLN A 147 2.51 -20.08 5.98
C GLN A 147 2.96 -18.77 6.64
N VAL A 148 2.09 -18.07 7.36
CA VAL A 148 2.43 -16.83 8.07
C VAL A 148 3.42 -17.13 9.20
N ILE A 149 3.19 -18.20 9.94
CA ILE A 149 4.05 -18.63 11.05
C ILE A 149 5.44 -19.01 10.51
N GLU A 150 5.51 -19.74 9.39
CA GLU A 150 6.77 -20.09 8.75
C GLU A 150 7.54 -18.86 8.23
N LYS A 151 6.83 -17.86 7.70
CA LYS A 151 7.44 -16.65 7.12
C LYS A 151 7.92 -15.64 8.17
N PHE A 152 7.23 -15.53 9.30
CA PHE A 152 7.52 -14.48 10.27
C PHE A 152 8.71 -14.86 11.16
N PRO A 153 9.74 -14.00 11.30
CA PRO A 153 10.95 -14.32 12.04
C PRO A 153 10.77 -14.16 13.57
N PHE A 154 9.55 -14.20 14.08
CA PHE A 154 9.23 -13.98 15.49
C PHE A 154 7.98 -14.77 15.89
N ARG A 155 7.85 -15.04 17.19
CA ARG A 155 6.68 -15.73 17.74
C ARG A 155 5.45 -14.82 17.71
N ILE A 156 4.36 -15.36 17.16
CA ILE A 156 3.04 -14.71 17.16
C ILE A 156 2.34 -14.99 18.49
N ARG A 157 1.82 -13.94 19.15
CA ARG A 157 1.06 -14.06 20.41
C ARG A 157 -0.44 -14.01 20.21
N GLU A 158 -0.91 -13.11 19.34
CA GLU A 158 -2.33 -12.92 19.06
C GLU A 158 -2.53 -12.72 17.55
N VAL A 159 -3.49 -13.46 16.99
CA VAL A 159 -4.04 -13.21 15.65
C VAL A 159 -5.41 -12.56 15.82
N ARG A 160 -5.62 -11.46 15.10
CA ARG A 160 -6.85 -10.69 15.12
C ARG A 160 -7.50 -10.69 13.75
N THR A 161 -8.75 -11.12 13.68
CA THR A 161 -9.54 -11.18 12.43
C THR A 161 -10.89 -10.50 12.61
N ASP A 162 -11.59 -10.31 11.49
CA ASP A 162 -13.02 -10.06 11.53
C ASP A 162 -13.83 -11.34 11.82
N ASN A 163 -15.17 -11.22 11.81
CA ASN A 163 -16.07 -12.36 11.99
C ASN A 163 -16.43 -13.05 10.66
N GLY A 164 -15.56 -12.97 9.63
CA GLY A 164 -15.74 -13.65 8.36
C GLY A 164 -15.89 -15.17 8.52
N HIS A 165 -16.61 -15.84 7.61
CA HIS A 165 -16.88 -17.28 7.75
C HIS A 165 -15.61 -18.13 7.63
N GLU A 166 -14.57 -17.60 6.99
CA GLU A 166 -13.24 -18.20 6.89
C GLU A 166 -12.48 -18.22 8.22
N PHE A 167 -12.86 -17.38 9.19
CA PHE A 167 -12.19 -17.26 10.49
C PHE A 167 -13.00 -17.86 11.66
N GLN A 168 -14.03 -18.65 11.37
CA GLN A 168 -14.88 -19.26 12.40
C GLN A 168 -14.22 -20.45 13.12
N VAL A 169 -15.05 -21.33 13.70
CA VAL A 169 -14.70 -22.36 14.67
C VAL A 169 -13.46 -23.18 14.31
N LYS A 170 -13.33 -23.72 13.09
CA LYS A 170 -12.16 -24.57 12.75
C LYS A 170 -10.86 -23.78 12.74
N PHE A 171 -10.92 -22.56 12.20
CA PHE A 171 -9.78 -21.66 12.20
C PHE A 171 -9.40 -21.24 13.62
N HIS A 172 -10.38 -20.87 14.44
CA HIS A 172 -10.16 -20.48 15.82
C HIS A 172 -9.44 -21.57 16.62
N TRP A 173 -9.93 -22.81 16.58
CA TRP A 173 -9.28 -23.91 17.30
C TRP A 173 -7.89 -24.23 16.76
N HIS A 174 -7.69 -24.21 15.44
CA HIS A 174 -6.35 -24.41 14.85
C HIS A 174 -5.34 -23.37 15.37
N VAL A 175 -5.72 -22.10 15.44
CA VAL A 175 -4.85 -21.03 15.95
C VAL A 175 -4.55 -21.21 17.44
N GLU A 176 -5.54 -21.57 18.25
CA GLU A 176 -5.37 -21.84 19.68
C GLU A 176 -4.50 -23.09 19.94
N ASP A 177 -4.63 -24.15 19.13
CA ASP A 177 -3.82 -25.37 19.21
C ASP A 177 -2.32 -25.10 18.94
N LEU A 178 -2.03 -24.07 18.13
CA LEU A 178 -0.67 -23.57 17.89
C LEU A 178 -0.14 -22.69 19.05
N GLY A 179 -0.91 -22.52 20.12
CA GLY A 179 -0.58 -21.69 21.27
C GLY A 179 -0.61 -20.18 20.96
N ILE A 180 -1.40 -19.79 19.96
CA ILE A 180 -1.62 -18.40 19.55
C ILE A 180 -3.04 -18.02 19.94
N ARG A 181 -3.20 -16.87 20.60
CA ARG A 181 -4.53 -16.38 20.93
C ARG A 181 -5.27 -15.92 19.68
N HIS A 182 -6.49 -16.37 19.45
CA HIS A 182 -7.35 -15.85 18.41
C HIS A 182 -8.37 -14.84 18.96
N ALA A 183 -8.38 -13.62 18.42
CA ALA A 183 -9.25 -12.53 18.86
C ALA A 183 -10.09 -11.94 17.72
N TYR A 184 -11.42 -12.05 17.82
CA TYR A 184 -12.33 -11.38 16.90
C TYR A 184 -12.41 -9.87 17.18
N ILE A 185 -12.50 -9.06 16.13
CA ILE A 185 -12.85 -7.64 16.29
C ILE A 185 -14.31 -7.50 16.73
N LYS A 186 -14.57 -6.49 17.56
CA LYS A 186 -15.93 -6.13 17.93
C LYS A 186 -16.69 -5.61 16.71
N PRO A 187 -17.99 -5.92 16.56
CA PRO A 187 -18.83 -5.29 15.56
C PRO A 187 -18.71 -3.76 15.59
N ALA A 188 -18.80 -3.13 14.42
CA ALA A 188 -18.69 -1.67 14.24
C ALA A 188 -17.38 -1.04 14.77
N SER A 189 -16.28 -1.81 14.85
CA SER A 189 -14.95 -1.31 15.26
C SER A 189 -13.87 -1.47 14.17
N PRO A 190 -14.07 -0.92 12.96
CA PRO A 190 -13.16 -1.08 11.82
C PRO A 190 -11.73 -0.60 12.14
N GLN A 191 -11.58 0.37 13.05
CA GLN A 191 -10.28 0.86 13.49
C GLN A 191 -9.36 -0.21 14.08
N LEU A 192 -9.92 -1.33 14.59
CA LEU A 192 -9.13 -2.42 15.15
C LEU A 192 -8.34 -3.19 14.07
N ASN A 193 -8.81 -3.16 12.82
CA ASN A 193 -8.16 -3.78 11.67
C ASN A 193 -7.61 -2.75 10.66
N GLY A 194 -7.49 -1.49 11.08
CA GLY A 194 -7.14 -0.40 10.17
C GLY A 194 -5.76 -0.52 9.53
N LYS A 195 -4.87 -1.39 10.03
CA LYS A 195 -3.52 -1.60 9.47
C LYS A 195 -3.57 -2.50 8.26
N VAL A 196 -4.31 -3.60 8.34
CA VAL A 196 -4.51 -4.48 7.19
C VAL A 196 -5.38 -3.83 6.12
N GLU A 197 -6.44 -3.10 6.52
CA GLU A 197 -7.25 -2.31 5.58
C GLU A 197 -6.40 -1.26 4.84
N ARG A 198 -5.49 -0.58 5.54
CA ARG A 198 -4.56 0.38 4.90
C ARG A 198 -3.55 -0.32 3.99
N SER A 199 -3.12 -1.54 4.32
CA SER A 199 -2.29 -2.38 3.45
C SER A 199 -3.04 -2.74 2.17
N HIS A 200 -4.27 -3.20 2.26
CA HIS A 200 -5.12 -3.51 1.11
C HIS A 200 -5.34 -2.33 0.16
N ARG A 201 -5.47 -1.12 0.71
CA ARG A 201 -5.53 0.10 -0.09
C ARG A 201 -4.20 0.41 -0.78
N THR A 202 -3.08 0.08 -0.13
CA THR A 202 -1.75 0.19 -0.74
C THR A 202 -1.60 -0.79 -1.89
N ASP A 203 -2.05 -2.04 -1.72
CA ASP A 203 -2.02 -3.04 -2.78
C ASP A 203 -2.89 -2.63 -3.98
N GLU A 204 -4.06 -2.05 -3.72
CA GLU A 204 -4.91 -1.50 -4.78
C GLU A 204 -4.19 -0.43 -5.60
N GLU A 205 -3.68 0.59 -4.92
CA GLU A 205 -3.17 1.82 -5.54
C GLU A 205 -1.75 1.65 -6.10
N GLU A 206 -0.96 0.71 -5.61
CA GLU A 206 0.47 0.55 -5.97
C GLU A 206 0.82 -0.80 -6.59
N PHE A 207 -0.13 -1.75 -6.67
CA PHE A 207 0.10 -3.04 -7.31
C PHE A 207 -1.01 -3.37 -8.31
N TYR A 208 -2.25 -3.59 -7.86
CA TYR A 208 -3.34 -4.02 -8.75
C TYR A 208 -3.69 -2.99 -9.82
N GLN A 209 -3.67 -1.70 -9.50
CA GLN A 209 -3.91 -0.64 -10.47
C GLN A 209 -2.87 -0.61 -11.61
N LEU A 210 -1.66 -1.11 -11.35
CA LEU A 210 -0.56 -1.16 -12.32
C LEU A 210 -0.49 -2.50 -13.06
N LEU A 211 -1.19 -3.53 -12.56
CA LEU A 211 -1.27 -4.82 -13.21
C LEU A 211 -2.26 -4.76 -14.37
N THR A 212 -1.78 -5.02 -15.57
CA THR A 212 -2.65 -5.39 -16.69
C THR A 212 -3.01 -6.87 -16.53
N TYR A 213 -4.01 -7.18 -15.71
CA TYR A 213 -4.38 -8.58 -15.48
C TYR A 213 -4.86 -9.23 -16.80
N THR A 214 -4.09 -10.20 -17.26
CA THR A 214 -4.51 -11.22 -18.22
C THR A 214 -4.38 -12.57 -17.49
N ASP A 215 -5.25 -13.54 -17.76
CA ASP A 215 -5.19 -14.85 -17.08
C ASP A 215 -3.86 -15.62 -17.29
N ASP A 216 -3.00 -15.16 -18.20
CA ASP A 216 -1.65 -15.68 -18.43
C ASP A 216 -0.60 -15.10 -17.45
N ILE A 217 -0.98 -14.17 -16.57
CA ILE A 217 -0.09 -13.64 -15.53
C ILE A 217 -0.07 -14.58 -14.34
N ASP A 218 1.13 -15.03 -13.97
CA ASP A 218 1.35 -15.66 -12.67
C ASP A 218 1.19 -14.62 -11.55
N LEU A 219 -0.06 -14.42 -11.14
CA LEU A 219 -0.45 -13.49 -10.11
C LEU A 219 0.21 -13.87 -8.77
N ALA A 220 0.46 -15.15 -8.52
CA ALA A 220 1.10 -15.60 -7.29
C ALA A 220 2.58 -15.19 -7.25
N ALA A 221 3.32 -15.37 -8.36
CA ALA A 221 4.69 -14.90 -8.48
C ALA A 221 4.79 -13.37 -8.37
N LYS A 222 3.91 -12.63 -9.05
CA LYS A 222 3.89 -11.17 -8.94
C LYS A 222 3.51 -10.67 -7.55
N LEU A 223 2.61 -11.37 -6.85
CA LEU A 223 2.29 -11.06 -5.47
C LEU A 223 3.48 -11.31 -4.54
N ALA A 224 4.25 -12.38 -4.78
CA ALA A 224 5.46 -12.67 -4.01
C ALA A 224 6.55 -11.60 -4.23
N GLU A 225 6.79 -11.17 -5.46
CA GLU A 225 7.68 -10.04 -5.78
C GLU A 225 7.21 -8.75 -5.08
N TRP A 226 5.89 -8.52 -5.05
CA TRP A 226 5.28 -7.37 -4.39
C TRP A 226 5.40 -7.43 -2.85
N GLU A 227 5.19 -8.60 -2.25
CA GLU A 227 5.42 -8.84 -0.81
C GLU A 227 6.88 -8.55 -0.44
N HIS A 228 7.82 -9.09 -1.21
CA HIS A 228 9.25 -8.90 -1.00
C HIS A 228 9.65 -7.43 -1.07
N PHE A 229 9.26 -6.74 -2.15
CA PHE A 229 9.48 -5.30 -2.28
C PHE A 229 8.88 -4.52 -1.11
N TYR A 230 7.63 -4.84 -0.73
CA TYR A 230 6.96 -4.14 0.36
C TYR A 230 7.71 -4.29 1.68
N ASN A 231 8.14 -5.51 2.02
CA ASN A 231 8.80 -5.78 3.29
C ASN A 231 10.22 -5.22 3.33
N LEU A 232 10.99 -5.32 2.24
CA LEU A 232 12.42 -5.04 2.25
C LEU A 232 12.81 -3.66 1.72
N SER A 233 11.99 -3.03 0.89
CA SER A 233 12.44 -1.85 0.12
C SER A 233 11.43 -0.73 0.04
N ARG A 234 10.14 -0.99 0.30
CA ARG A 234 9.11 0.04 0.20
C ARG A 234 9.19 1.01 1.40
N PRO A 235 9.43 2.30 1.16
CA PRO A 235 9.44 3.29 2.23
C PRO A 235 8.08 3.39 2.93
N HIS A 236 8.07 3.48 4.25
CA HIS A 236 6.84 3.61 5.03
C HIS A 236 6.78 4.92 5.81
N GLY A 237 5.69 5.68 5.62
CA GLY A 237 5.48 6.93 6.34
C GLY A 237 5.34 6.75 7.85
N ALA A 238 4.90 5.56 8.30
CA ALA A 238 4.84 5.22 9.73
C ALA A 238 6.23 5.12 10.37
N PHE A 239 7.27 4.84 9.58
CA PHE A 239 8.64 4.62 10.04
C PHE A 239 9.62 5.64 9.45
N ALA A 240 9.15 6.87 9.22
CA ALA A 240 9.95 7.96 8.68
C ALA A 240 10.69 7.61 7.37
N GLY A 241 10.09 6.76 6.53
CA GLY A 241 10.64 6.32 5.25
C GLY A 241 11.40 4.99 5.29
N LYS A 242 11.58 4.36 6.45
CA LYS A 242 12.17 3.02 6.55
C LYS A 242 11.22 1.94 6.03
N ALA A 243 11.78 0.86 5.49
CA ALA A 243 11.04 -0.33 5.11
C ALA A 243 10.60 -1.13 6.36
N PRO A 244 9.52 -1.93 6.27
CA PRO A 244 9.05 -2.78 7.37
C PRO A 244 10.13 -3.66 8.00
N TYR A 245 11.00 -4.25 7.19
CA TYR A 245 12.08 -5.10 7.69
C TYR A 245 13.16 -4.32 8.44
N GLU A 246 13.45 -3.08 8.02
CA GLU A 246 14.34 -2.20 8.78
C GLU A 246 13.72 -1.86 10.14
N ALA A 247 12.42 -1.55 10.17
CA ALA A 247 11.68 -1.30 11.41
C ALA A 247 11.56 -2.55 12.31
N LEU A 248 11.59 -3.75 11.75
CA LEU A 248 11.70 -5.00 12.51
C LEU A 248 13.09 -5.13 13.13
N ARG A 249 14.16 -4.94 12.36
CA ARG A 249 15.54 -5.08 12.85
C ARG A 249 15.86 -4.14 14.01
N GLU A 250 15.22 -2.98 14.06
CA GLU A 250 15.37 -2.02 15.16
C GLU A 250 14.60 -2.42 16.45
N ARG A 251 13.74 -3.45 16.37
CA ARG A 251 12.87 -3.90 17.46
C ARG A 251 13.12 -5.36 17.89
N LEU A 252 14.02 -6.06 17.21
CA LEU A 252 14.57 -7.36 17.63
C LEU A 252 15.76 -7.12 18.56
#